data_AF-A0A452YYL6-F1
#
_entry.id   AF-A0A452YYL6-F1
#
_cell.length_a   1.000
_cell.length_b   1.000
_cell.length_c   1.000
_cell.angle_alpha   90.00
_cell.angle_beta   90.00
_cell.angle_gamma   90.00
#
_symmetry.space_group_name_H-M   'P 1'
#
loop_
_entity.id
_entity.type
_entity.pdbx_description
1 polymer ?
#
loop_
_entity_poly.entity_id
_entity_poly.type
_entity_poly.pdbx_seq_one_letter_code
_entity_poly.pdbx_strand_id
1 'polypeptide(L)'
;ILMLRNRLKYALTYSEVVSIMMQRHIMVDGKVRTDKTYPAGFMDVVSIPKTGENFRLLYDTKGRFRLHSIKDEEVQCGQKGVPSLNTYDGRTIRYPDPAIKPNDTIKIDLETNKIVDFIKFEVGNFVM
;
A
#
# COMPACT_ATOMS: atom_id res chain seq x y z
N ILE A 1 2.44 -15.27 12.56
CA ILE A 1 1.64 -16.46 13.00
C ILE A 1 0.13 -16.25 12.88
N LEU A 2 -0.45 -15.25 13.54
CA LEU A 2 -1.92 -15.07 13.61
C LEU A 2 -2.59 -14.97 12.24
N MET A 3 -1.97 -14.27 11.29
CA MET A 3 -2.51 -14.12 9.93
C MET A 3 -2.59 -15.46 9.18
N LEU A 4 -1.48 -16.20 9.12
CA LEU A 4 -1.38 -17.45 8.35
C LEU A 4 -2.28 -18.56 8.89
N ARG A 5 -2.31 -18.73 10.22
CA ARG A 5 -3.04 -19.82 10.87
C ARG A 5 -4.50 -19.47 11.17
N ASN A 6 -4.75 -18.30 11.77
CA ASN A 6 -6.08 -17.99 12.28
C ASN A 6 -6.96 -17.29 11.24
N ARG A 7 -6.39 -16.49 10.32
CA ARG A 7 -7.15 -15.74 9.31
C ARG A 7 -7.19 -16.44 7.95
N LEU A 8 -6.03 -16.73 7.36
CA LEU A 8 -5.91 -17.29 6.00
C LEU A 8 -6.06 -18.83 5.95
N LYS A 9 -5.85 -19.51 7.09
CA LYS A 9 -5.97 -20.97 7.21
C LYS A 9 -5.02 -21.77 6.30
N TYR A 10 -3.90 -21.19 5.87
CA TYR A 10 -2.85 -21.92 5.12
C TYR A 10 -2.01 -22.85 5.98
N ALA A 11 -2.05 -22.67 7.29
CA ALA A 11 -1.44 -23.56 8.26
C ALA A 11 -2.47 -23.91 9.33
N LEU A 12 -2.44 -25.17 9.77
CA LEU A 12 -3.22 -25.69 10.89
C LEU A 12 -2.39 -25.63 12.17
N THR A 13 -1.11 -25.98 12.09
CA THR A 13 -0.21 -26.10 13.24
C THR A 13 0.84 -24.97 13.29
N TYR A 14 1.47 -24.80 14.45
CA TYR A 14 2.55 -23.83 14.62
C TYR A 14 3.79 -24.21 13.80
N SER A 15 4.11 -25.51 13.74
CA SER A 15 5.22 -26.05 12.97
C SER A 15 5.07 -25.74 11.48
N GLU A 16 3.87 -25.87 10.91
CA GLU A 16 3.60 -25.50 9.52
C GLU A 16 3.83 -24.02 9.25
N VAL A 17 3.43 -23.13 10.17
CA VAL A 17 3.72 -21.69 10.05
C VAL A 17 5.22 -21.44 10.00
N VAL A 18 5.99 -22.11 10.86
CA VAL A 18 7.45 -21.99 10.87
C VAL A 18 8.04 -22.47 9.54
N SER A 19 7.58 -23.61 9.03
CA SER A 19 8.01 -24.14 7.73
C SER A 19 7.74 -23.16 6.58
N ILE A 20 6.55 -22.55 6.52
CA ILE A 20 6.19 -21.55 5.50
C ILE A 20 7.08 -20.31 5.61
N MET A 21 7.37 -19.84 6.83
CA MET A 21 8.21 -18.66 7.06
C MET A 21 9.68 -18.91 6.68
N MET A 22 10.22 -20.09 6.99
CA MET A 22 11.58 -20.47 6.66
C MET A 22 11.80 -20.63 5.15
N GLN A 23 10.76 -21.00 4.41
CA GLN A 23 10.76 -21.06 2.94
C GLN A 23 10.74 -19.68 2.25
N ARG A 24 10.71 -18.57 3.00
CA ARG A 24 10.76 -17.19 2.46
C ARG A 24 9.62 -16.85 1.48
N HIS A 25 8.47 -17.50 1.64
CA HIS A 25 7.32 -17.31 0.77
C HIS A 25 6.46 -16.07 1.10
N ILE A 26 6.80 -15.33 2.16
CA ILE A 26 6.00 -14.19 2.61
C ILE A 26 6.83 -12.92 2.58
N MET A 27 6.25 -11.90 1.97
CA MET A 27 6.81 -10.57 1.89
C MET A 27 5.86 -9.59 2.57
N VAL A 28 6.42 -8.70 3.38
CA VAL A 28 5.71 -7.55 3.95
C VAL A 28 6.35 -6.30 3.37
N ASP A 29 5.56 -5.47 2.70
CA ASP A 29 5.99 -4.28 1.97
C ASP A 29 7.17 -4.56 1.02
N GLY A 30 7.08 -5.68 0.30
CA GLY A 30 8.10 -6.13 -0.66
C GLY A 30 9.38 -6.69 -0.03
N LYS A 31 9.52 -6.70 1.30
CA LYS A 31 10.65 -7.31 2.00
C LYS A 31 10.28 -8.71 2.49
N VAL A 32 11.11 -9.70 2.17
CA VAL A 32 10.96 -11.06 2.68
C VAL A 32 11.11 -11.05 4.20
N ARG A 33 10.11 -11.58 4.91
CA ARG A 33 10.14 -11.72 6.37
C ARG A 33 10.10 -13.19 6.75
N THR A 34 11.09 -13.60 7.55
CA THR A 34 11.19 -14.96 8.12
C THR A 34 10.80 -15.02 9.59
N ASP A 35 10.65 -13.87 10.24
CA ASP A 35 10.25 -13.82 11.65
C ASP A 35 8.74 -14.10 11.82
N LYS A 36 8.45 -15.16 12.58
CA LYS A 36 7.11 -15.66 12.89
C LYS A 36 6.29 -14.69 13.75
N THR A 37 6.97 -13.87 14.56
CA THR A 37 6.39 -12.88 15.47
C THR A 37 6.52 -11.44 14.96
N TYR A 38 6.86 -11.27 13.67
CA TYR A 38 6.95 -9.95 13.07
C TYR A 38 5.63 -9.16 13.26
N PRO A 39 5.71 -7.91 13.76
CA PRO A 39 4.53 -7.07 13.92
C PRO A 39 4.11 -6.52 12.56
N ALA A 40 3.08 -7.10 11.96
CA ALA A 40 2.40 -6.54 10.79
C ALA A 40 1.25 -5.64 11.25
N GLY A 41 1.23 -4.40 10.77
CA GLY A 41 0.37 -3.32 11.24
C GLY A 41 -0.71 -2.90 10.25
N PHE A 42 -1.41 -1.81 10.57
CA PHE A 42 -2.39 -1.19 9.69
C PHE A 42 -1.71 -0.63 8.44
N MET A 43 -2.33 -0.83 7.27
CA MET A 43 -1.86 -0.45 5.93
C MET A 43 -0.70 -1.27 5.34
N ASP A 44 -0.05 -2.13 6.12
CA ASP A 44 0.98 -3.05 5.61
C ASP A 44 0.42 -3.94 4.49
N VAL A 45 1.25 -4.14 3.46
CA VAL A 45 0.94 -5.04 2.35
C VAL A 45 1.65 -6.36 2.56
N VAL A 46 0.88 -7.42 2.77
CA VAL A 46 1.37 -8.79 2.85
C VAL A 46 1.19 -9.45 1.49
N SER A 47 2.30 -9.81 0.84
CA SER A 47 2.33 -10.46 -0.47
C SER A 47 2.80 -11.89 -0.34
N ILE A 48 2.12 -12.80 -1.05
CA ILE A 48 2.44 -14.22 -1.14
C ILE A 48 2.71 -14.55 -2.61
N PRO A 49 3.97 -14.47 -3.08
CA PRO A 49 4.30 -14.62 -4.50
C PRO A 49 3.93 -15.99 -5.07
N LYS A 50 3.88 -17.02 -4.21
CA LYS A 50 3.57 -18.39 -4.61
C LYS A 50 2.11 -18.58 -5.01
N THR A 51 1.20 -17.85 -4.36
CA THR A 51 -0.24 -17.85 -4.70
C THR A 51 -0.62 -16.67 -5.59
N GLY A 52 0.26 -15.66 -5.72
CA GLY A 52 -0.03 -14.43 -6.47
C GLY A 52 -1.00 -13.51 -5.73
N GLU A 53 -1.20 -13.72 -4.43
CA GLU A 53 -2.17 -12.97 -3.64
C GLU A 53 -1.49 -11.87 -2.83
N ASN A 54 -2.11 -10.69 -2.83
CA ASN A 54 -1.71 -9.55 -2.00
C ASN A 54 -2.84 -9.17 -1.06
N PHE A 55 -2.48 -8.85 0.18
CA PHE A 55 -3.42 -8.49 1.22
C PHE A 55 -3.02 -7.17 1.88
N ARG A 56 -3.97 -6.26 2.06
CA ARG A 56 -3.82 -5.11 2.96
C ARG A 56 -4.39 -5.45 4.31
N LEU A 57 -3.67 -5.06 5.36
CA LEU A 57 -4.18 -5.05 6.71
C LEU A 57 -5.01 -3.78 6.95
N LEU A 58 -6.33 -3.93 7.07
CA LEU A 58 -7.26 -2.83 7.36
C LEU A 58 -8.06 -3.12 8.62
N TYR A 59 -8.63 -2.08 9.21
CA TYR A 59 -9.60 -2.23 10.29
C TYR A 59 -11.00 -2.48 9.73
N ASP A 60 -11.69 -3.45 10.33
CA ASP A 60 -13.12 -3.65 10.21
C ASP A 60 -13.87 -2.58 11.02
N THR A 61 -15.17 -2.40 10.78
CA THR A 61 -16.02 -1.44 11.54
C THR A 61 -16.06 -1.73 13.05
N LYS A 62 -15.69 -2.95 13.45
CA LYS A 62 -15.55 -3.40 14.84
C LYS A 62 -14.12 -3.26 15.41
N GLY A 63 -13.21 -2.56 14.72
CA GLY A 63 -11.84 -2.32 15.17
C GLY A 63 -10.90 -3.54 15.09
N ARG A 64 -11.29 -4.62 14.39
CA ARG A 64 -10.46 -5.82 14.23
C ARG A 64 -9.69 -5.75 12.93
N PHE A 65 -8.47 -6.32 12.89
CA PHE A 65 -7.75 -6.49 11.62
C PHE A 65 -8.49 -7.45 10.69
N ARG A 66 -8.84 -6.95 9.51
CA ARG A 66 -9.36 -7.69 8.36
C ARG A 66 -8.28 -7.69 7.28
N LEU A 67 -8.13 -8.84 6.63
CA LEU A 67 -7.33 -8.96 5.43
C LEU A 67 -8.17 -8.61 4.23
N HIS A 68 -7.80 -7.52 3.56
CA HIS A 68 -8.43 -7.08 2.33
C HIS A 68 -7.59 -7.57 1.15
N SER A 69 -8.14 -8.41 0.29
CA SER A 69 -7.47 -8.82 -0.96
C SER A 69 -7.29 -7.61 -1.88
N ILE A 70 -6.08 -7.39 -2.36
CA ILE A 70 -5.75 -6.30 -3.29
C ILE A 70 -5.34 -6.92 -4.63
N LYS A 71 -5.76 -6.34 -5.76
CA LYS A 71 -5.22 -6.70 -7.08
C LYS A 71 -3.82 -6.12 -7.24
N ASP A 72 -2.95 -6.75 -8.04
CA ASP A 72 -1.55 -6.28 -8.24
C ASP A 72 -1.44 -4.80 -8.66
N GLU A 73 -2.48 -4.27 -9.32
CA GLU A 73 -2.58 -2.87 -9.75
C GLU A 73 -2.81 -1.87 -8.61
N GLU A 74 -3.37 -2.29 -7.47
CA GLU A 74 -3.68 -1.40 -6.32
C GLU A 74 -2.59 -1.42 -5.23
N VAL A 75 -1.63 -2.37 -5.31
CA VAL A 75 -0.46 -2.47 -4.42
C VAL A 75 0.58 -1.37 -4.72
N GLN A 76 0.33 -0.57 -5.75
CA GLN A 76 1.22 0.45 -6.26
C GLN A 76 1.19 1.71 -5.38
N CYS A 77 2.08 1.81 -4.40
CA CYS A 77 2.87 3.03 -4.26
C CYS A 77 3.76 3.13 -5.51
N GLY A 78 3.15 3.41 -6.67
CA GLY A 78 3.69 3.37 -8.03
C GLY A 78 4.54 2.14 -8.41
N GLN A 79 4.24 1.52 -9.56
CA GLN A 79 5.09 0.52 -10.20
C GLN A 79 6.53 1.02 -10.17
N LYS A 80 7.45 0.25 -9.57
CA LYS A 80 8.89 0.54 -9.52
C LYS A 80 9.31 1.70 -8.60
N GLY A 81 8.52 2.04 -7.56
CA GLY A 81 8.87 3.14 -6.64
C GLY A 81 8.71 4.51 -7.26
N VAL A 82 7.88 4.60 -8.31
CA VAL A 82 7.58 5.85 -9.00
C VAL A 82 6.54 6.61 -8.17
N PRO A 83 6.84 7.80 -7.63
CA PRO A 83 5.83 8.57 -6.93
C PRO A 83 4.68 8.90 -7.88
N SER A 84 3.44 8.77 -7.40
CA SER A 84 2.23 9.08 -8.16
C SER A 84 1.26 9.88 -7.31
N LEU A 85 0.68 10.90 -7.93
CA LEU A 85 -0.35 11.78 -7.39
C LEU A 85 -1.70 11.36 -7.96
N ASN A 86 -2.73 11.36 -7.12
CA ASN A 86 -4.11 11.30 -7.56
C ASN A 86 -4.77 12.66 -7.38
N THR A 87 -5.41 13.17 -8.42
CA THR A 87 -6.18 14.43 -8.38
C THR A 87 -7.65 14.17 -8.07
N TYR A 88 -8.39 15.23 -7.70
CA TYR A 88 -9.82 15.12 -7.40
C TYR A 88 -10.64 14.65 -8.63
N ASP A 89 -10.22 15.01 -9.83
CA ASP A 89 -10.81 14.56 -11.11
C ASP A 89 -10.51 13.09 -11.44
N GLY A 90 -9.86 12.35 -10.54
CA GLY A 90 -9.51 10.94 -10.75
C GLY A 90 -8.33 10.73 -11.71
N ARG A 91 -7.52 11.76 -11.99
CA ARG A 91 -6.31 11.60 -12.82
C ARG A 91 -5.15 11.11 -11.94
N THR A 92 -4.39 10.14 -12.47
CA THR A 92 -3.14 9.67 -11.85
C THR A 92 -1.93 10.24 -12.59
N ILE A 93 -1.19 11.13 -11.96
CA ILE A 93 0.01 11.75 -12.52
C ILE A 93 1.25 11.08 -11.91
N ARG A 94 2.16 10.63 -12.78
CA ARG A 94 3.42 9.98 -12.39
C ARG A 94 4.55 11.00 -12.32
N TYR A 95 5.50 10.79 -11.41
CA TYR A 95 6.63 11.68 -11.13
C TYR A 95 6.23 13.12 -10.75
N PRO A 96 5.38 13.30 -9.72
CA PRO A 96 5.15 14.63 -9.16
C PRO A 96 6.42 15.14 -8.47
N ASP A 97 6.53 16.47 -8.36
CA ASP A 97 7.59 17.11 -7.58
C ASP A 97 7.50 16.64 -6.11
N PRO A 98 8.60 16.21 -5.46
CA PRO A 98 8.62 15.78 -4.07
C PRO A 98 8.10 16.82 -3.05
N ALA A 99 8.05 18.10 -3.43
CA ALA A 99 7.53 19.17 -2.57
C ALA A 99 6.00 19.16 -2.44
N ILE A 100 5.29 18.45 -3.32
CA ILE A 100 3.82 18.39 -3.35
C ILE A 100 3.32 17.45 -2.25
N LYS A 101 2.47 17.99 -1.37
CA LYS A 101 1.87 17.29 -0.24
C LYS A 101 0.35 17.09 -0.43
N PRO A 102 -0.27 16.22 0.37
CA PRO A 102 -1.72 16.11 0.39
C PRO A 102 -2.37 17.48 0.67
N ASN A 103 -3.44 17.80 -0.08
CA ASN A 103 -4.19 19.06 -0.07
C ASN A 103 -3.56 20.25 -0.80
N ASP A 104 -2.40 20.07 -1.43
CA ASP A 104 -1.85 21.09 -2.33
C ASP A 104 -2.64 21.13 -3.65
N THR A 105 -2.75 22.32 -4.25
CA THR A 105 -3.43 22.52 -5.53
C THR A 105 -2.42 22.48 -6.66
N ILE A 106 -2.77 21.86 -7.78
CA ILE A 106 -1.83 21.61 -8.88
C ILE A 106 -2.40 22.17 -10.17
N LYS A 107 -1.61 22.96 -10.88
CA LYS A 107 -1.93 23.47 -12.21
C LYS A 107 -1.50 22.46 -13.26
N ILE A 108 -2.47 21.96 -14.00
CA ILE A 108 -2.28 20.95 -15.03
C ILE A 108 -2.46 21.60 -16.40
N ASP A 109 -1.57 21.29 -17.33
CA ASP A 109 -1.77 21.57 -18.74
C ASP A 109 -2.70 20.50 -19.35
N LEU A 110 -3.79 20.93 -19.96
CA LEU A 110 -4.84 20.03 -20.47
C LEU A 110 -4.41 19.24 -21.70
N GLU A 111 -3.48 19.77 -22.50
CA GLU A 111 -3.00 19.09 -23.70
C GLU A 111 -1.97 18.01 -23.37
N THR A 112 -1.03 18.32 -22.45
CA THR A 112 0.09 17.42 -22.12
C THR A 112 -0.15 16.59 -20.86
N ASN A 113 -1.19 16.89 -20.07
CA ASN A 113 -1.47 16.29 -18.76
C ASN A 113 -0.29 16.33 -17.79
N LYS A 114 0.61 17.31 -17.95
CA LYS A 114 1.75 17.54 -17.07
C LYS A 114 1.46 18.63 -16.05
N ILE A 115 2.14 18.56 -14.92
CA ILE A 115 2.11 19.59 -13.88
C ILE A 115 2.97 20.76 -14.37
N VAL A 116 2.37 21.95 -14.44
CA VAL A 116 3.07 23.20 -14.78
C VAL A 116 3.54 23.90 -13.52
N ASP A 117 2.68 23.94 -12.50
CA ASP A 117 2.94 24.64 -11.25
C ASP A 117 2.10 24.03 -10.11
N PHE A 118 2.46 24.27 -8.85
CA PHE A 118 1.71 23.83 -7.70
C PHE A 118 1.67 24.89 -6.60
N ILE A 119 0.56 24.95 -5.89
CA ILE A 119 0.30 25.90 -4.80
C ILE A 119 0.19 25.10 -3.52
N LYS A 120 1.03 25.45 -2.54
CA LYS A 120 1.03 24.79 -1.23
C LYS A 120 -0.17 25.19 -0.38
N PHE A 121 -0.63 24.25 0.43
CA PHE A 121 -1.64 24.50 1.44
C PHE A 121 -1.01 25.15 2.68
N GLU A 122 -0.93 26.48 2.70
CA GLU A 122 -0.37 27.29 3.79
C GLU A 122 -1.28 28.47 4.16
N VAL A 123 -1.16 28.94 5.41
CA VAL A 123 -1.97 30.05 5.94
C VAL A 123 -1.57 31.34 5.23
N GLY A 124 -2.53 31.98 4.55
CA GLY A 124 -2.30 33.20 3.76
C GLY A 124 -2.56 33.03 2.26
N ASN A 125 -2.79 31.80 1.78
CA ASN A 125 -3.21 31.55 0.41
C ASN A 125 -4.73 31.68 0.24
N PHE A 126 -5.15 32.23 -0.91
CA PHE A 126 -6.56 32.31 -1.28
C PHE A 126 -7.08 30.93 -1.68
N VAL A 127 -8.25 30.56 -1.15
CA VAL A 127 -8.90 29.25 -1.37
C VAL A 127 -10.25 29.47 -2.08
N MET A 128 -10.61 28.54 -2.96
CA MET A 128 -11.94 28.44 -3.58
C MET A 128 -12.45 27.01 -3.42
#